data_AF-A0A2R5LJ88-F1
#
_entry.id   AF-A0A2R5LJ88-F1
#
_cell.length_a   1.000
_cell.length_b   1.000
_cell.length_c   1.000
_cell.angle_alpha   90.00
_cell.angle_beta   90.00
_cell.angle_gamma   90.00
#
_symmetry.space_group_name_H-M   'P 1'
#
loop_
_entity.id
_entity.type
_entity.pdbx_description
1 polymer ?
#
loop_
_entity_poly.entity_id
_entity_poly.type
_entity_poly.pdbx_seq_one_letter_code
_entity_poly.pdbx_strand_id
1 'polypeptide(L)'
;IPEYRSKLAEPCEVLCKKWADETADISTCACSDIENFCPVQLQEFLALLLEKKLLSSERFLQLTKLYNLEQINNSEIRFCWLRLGLLAKCEDVIPHVIKFLEKIGRMKFVRPLFRDLYNWEEKRPTAINLFERLQPRMMHVVKYALSRDLRVELK
;
A
#
# COMPACT_ATOMS: atom_id res chain seq x y z
N ILE A 1 5.18 6.01 28.78
CA ILE A 1 5.27 6.13 27.31
C ILE A 1 5.70 7.55 27.02
N PRO A 2 6.75 7.82 26.22
CA PRO A 2 7.17 9.18 25.95
C PRO A 2 6.11 9.91 25.11
N GLU A 3 5.83 11.17 25.42
CA GLU A 3 4.92 12.02 24.62
C GLU A 3 5.66 12.58 23.40
N TYR A 4 5.61 11.87 22.29
CA TYR A 4 6.12 12.37 21.00
C TYR A 4 5.06 13.24 20.31
N ARG A 5 5.00 14.52 20.66
CA ARG A 5 4.28 15.52 19.85
C ARG A 5 5.21 16.10 18.79
N SER A 6 5.26 15.47 17.63
CA SER A 6 6.01 16.00 16.50
C SER A 6 5.12 16.98 15.72
N LYS A 7 5.48 18.28 15.74
CA LYS A 7 4.83 19.31 14.90
C LYS A 7 4.83 18.94 13.40
N LEU A 8 5.72 18.04 12.98
CA LEU A 8 5.80 17.54 11.61
C LEU A 8 4.70 16.53 11.25
N ALA A 9 4.13 15.85 12.25
CA ALA A 9 3.09 14.82 12.07
C ALA A 9 1.67 15.39 12.09
N GLU A 10 1.45 16.55 12.71
CA GLU A 10 0.12 17.18 12.79
C GLU A 10 -0.56 17.36 11.42
N PRO A 11 0.13 17.83 10.35
CA PRO A 11 -0.49 17.94 9.02
C PRO A 11 -0.91 16.59 8.44
N CYS A 12 -0.10 15.55 8.66
CA CYS A 12 -0.36 14.18 8.20
C CYS A 12 -1.60 13.60 8.89
N GLU A 13 -1.73 13.81 10.20
CA GLU A 13 -2.88 13.35 10.99
C GLU A 13 -4.19 14.05 10.59
N VAL A 14 -4.14 15.37 10.37
CA VAL A 14 -5.30 16.16 9.94
C VAL A 14 -5.79 15.68 8.57
N LEU A 15 -4.87 15.51 7.61
CA LEU A 15 -5.21 15.02 6.29
C LEU A 15 -5.70 13.56 6.33
N CYS A 16 -5.09 12.71 7.15
CA CYS A 16 -5.54 11.33 7.35
C CYS A 16 -6.98 11.27 7.88
N LYS A 17 -7.33 12.08 8.89
CA LYS A 17 -8.71 12.15 9.41
C LYS A 17 -9.71 12.58 8.33
N LYS A 18 -9.34 13.55 7.50
CA LYS A 18 -10.17 14.03 6.39
C LYS A 18 -10.43 12.95 5.35
N TRP A 19 -9.43 12.13 5.03
CA TRP A 19 -9.57 11.04 4.05
C TRP A 19 -10.20 9.76 4.62
N ALA A 20 -10.03 9.50 5.92
CA ALA A 20 -10.63 8.36 6.60
C ALA A 20 -12.14 8.53 6.81
N ASP A 21 -12.65 9.76 6.77
CA ASP A 21 -14.08 10.05 6.81
C ASP A 21 -14.70 9.83 5.42
N GLU A 22 -15.46 8.76 5.26
CA GLU A 22 -16.17 8.44 4.01
C GLU A 22 -17.26 9.47 3.67
N THR A 23 -17.77 10.22 4.65
CA THR A 23 -18.80 11.25 4.44
C THR A 23 -18.23 12.61 4.06
N ALA A 24 -16.91 12.80 4.22
CA ALA A 24 -16.27 14.07 3.93
C ALA A 24 -16.28 14.36 2.42
N ASP A 25 -16.74 15.56 2.06
CA ASP A 25 -16.77 15.99 0.65
C ASP A 25 -15.34 16.17 0.12
N ILE A 26 -15.06 15.41 -0.93
CA ILE A 26 -13.77 15.32 -1.62
C ILE A 26 -13.47 16.60 -2.39
N SER A 27 -14.52 17.36 -2.76
CA SER A 27 -14.39 18.66 -3.41
C SER A 27 -13.58 19.66 -2.56
N THR A 28 -13.52 19.44 -1.25
CA THR A 28 -12.73 20.25 -0.32
C THR A 28 -11.25 19.89 -0.29
N CYS A 29 -10.85 18.77 -0.89
CA CYS A 29 -9.44 18.35 -1.00
C CYS A 29 -8.84 18.88 -2.30
N ALA A 30 -7.60 19.33 -2.23
CA ALA A 30 -6.88 19.88 -3.37
C ALA A 30 -5.46 19.31 -3.43
N CYS A 31 -4.84 19.32 -4.61
CA CYS A 31 -3.45 18.87 -4.76
C CYS A 31 -2.47 19.65 -3.86
N SER A 32 -2.82 20.89 -3.49
CA SER A 32 -2.07 21.73 -2.55
C SER A 32 -2.01 21.18 -1.12
N ASP A 33 -2.89 20.26 -0.73
CA ASP A 33 -2.89 19.64 0.61
C ASP A 33 -1.54 18.95 0.92
N ILE A 34 -0.87 18.42 -0.10
CA ILE A 34 0.42 17.72 0.03
C ILE A 34 1.59 18.49 -0.59
N GLU A 35 1.37 19.70 -1.11
CA GLU A 35 2.41 20.48 -1.81
C GLU A 35 3.58 20.83 -0.88
N ASN A 36 3.29 21.08 0.40
CA ASN A 36 4.30 21.35 1.41
C ASN A 36 4.82 20.09 2.12
N PHE A 37 4.37 18.89 1.73
CA PHE A 37 4.80 17.67 2.39
C PHE A 37 6.18 17.25 1.89
N CYS A 38 7.10 16.99 2.81
CA CYS A 38 8.29 16.24 2.46
C CYS A 38 7.95 14.76 2.20
N PRO A 39 8.81 13.99 1.52
CA PRO A 39 8.53 12.58 1.22
C PRO A 39 8.21 11.73 2.45
N VAL A 40 8.82 12.04 3.60
CA VAL A 40 8.56 11.33 4.87
C VAL A 40 7.17 11.65 5.41
N GLN A 41 6.70 12.90 5.28
CA GLN A 41 5.34 13.28 5.67
C GLN A 41 4.28 12.64 4.76
N LEU A 42 4.56 12.55 3.46
CA LEU A 42 3.67 11.85 2.53
C LEU A 42 3.61 10.35 2.83
N GLN A 43 4.75 9.72 3.13
CA GLN A 43 4.81 8.34 3.59
C GLN A 43 4.02 8.15 4.89
N GLU A 44 4.22 9.03 5.88
CA GLU A 44 3.55 8.98 7.18
C GLU A 44 2.04 9.13 7.02
N PHE A 45 1.57 10.08 6.20
CA PHE A 45 0.15 10.23 5.88
C PHE A 45 -0.46 8.94 5.33
N LEU A 46 0.18 8.29 4.35
CA LEU A 46 -0.33 7.03 3.79
C LEU A 46 -0.24 5.88 4.80
N ALA A 47 0.78 5.86 5.65
CA ALA A 47 0.92 4.88 6.72
C ALA A 47 -0.18 5.03 7.78
N LEU A 48 -0.48 6.25 8.22
CA LEU A 48 -1.59 6.54 9.12
C LEU A 48 -2.92 6.11 8.49
N LEU A 49 -3.11 6.35 7.18
CA LEU A 49 -4.32 5.95 6.46
C LEU A 49 -4.48 4.43 6.40
N LEU A 50 -3.38 3.67 6.30
CA LEU A 50 -3.40 2.20 6.38
C LEU A 50 -3.83 1.67 7.74
N GLU A 51 -3.64 2.43 8.82
CA GLU A 51 -4.04 2.05 10.18
C GLU A 51 -5.50 2.40 10.50
N LYS A 52 -6.16 3.19 9.65
CA LYS A 52 -7.59 3.54 9.80
C LYS A 52 -8.50 2.50 9.14
N LYS A 53 -9.80 2.80 9.15
CA LYS A 53 -10.80 2.02 8.41
C LYS A 53 -10.39 1.92 6.94
N LEU A 54 -10.57 0.73 6.36
CA LEU A 54 -10.28 0.47 4.95
C LEU A 54 -11.07 1.43 4.06
N LEU A 55 -10.39 2.06 3.11
CA LEU A 55 -11.02 2.91 2.11
C LEU A 55 -11.84 2.06 1.14
N SER A 56 -12.91 2.64 0.58
CA SER A 56 -13.55 2.08 -0.61
C SER A 56 -12.65 2.21 -1.83
N SER A 57 -12.84 1.34 -2.83
CA SER A 57 -12.10 1.39 -4.10
C SER A 57 -12.23 2.76 -4.79
N GLU A 58 -13.44 3.35 -4.77
CA GLU A 58 -13.69 4.68 -5.33
C GLU A 58 -12.87 5.76 -4.62
N ARG A 59 -12.85 5.73 -3.28
CA ARG A 59 -12.11 6.68 -2.46
C ARG A 59 -10.60 6.58 -2.69
N PHE A 60 -10.09 5.35 -2.84
CA PHE A 60 -8.70 5.09 -3.20
C PHE A 60 -8.35 5.65 -4.59
N LEU A 61 -9.21 5.49 -5.59
CA LEU A 61 -8.98 6.03 -6.92
C LEU A 61 -8.98 7.57 -6.92
N GLN A 62 -9.89 8.19 -6.17
CA GLN A 62 -9.92 9.64 -5.99
C GLN A 62 -8.65 10.16 -5.30
N LEU A 63 -8.21 9.51 -4.23
CA LEU A 63 -6.94 9.83 -3.55
C LEU A 63 -5.76 9.73 -4.51
N THR A 64 -5.70 8.63 -5.27
CA THR A 64 -4.62 8.35 -6.22
C THR A 64 -4.57 9.41 -7.32
N LYS A 65 -5.72 9.79 -7.86
CA LYS A 65 -5.83 10.80 -8.92
C LYS A 65 -5.49 12.19 -8.41
N LEU A 66 -6.02 12.59 -7.24
CA LEU A 66 -5.81 13.93 -6.69
C LEU A 66 -4.34 14.18 -6.39
N TYR A 67 -3.65 13.20 -5.81
CA TYR A 67 -2.25 13.34 -5.39
C TYR A 67 -1.24 12.72 -6.36
N ASN A 68 -1.72 12.23 -7.52
CA ASN A 68 -0.90 11.63 -8.56
C ASN A 68 0.05 10.53 -8.02
N LEU A 69 -0.45 9.71 -7.09
CA LEU A 69 0.37 8.75 -6.31
C LEU A 69 0.99 7.65 -7.18
N GLU A 70 0.37 7.34 -8.32
CA GLU A 70 0.84 6.34 -9.27
C GLU A 70 2.24 6.68 -9.85
N GLN A 71 2.52 7.98 -10.03
CA GLN A 71 3.77 8.48 -10.62
C GLN A 71 4.92 8.55 -9.61
N ILE A 72 4.65 8.30 -8.33
CA ILE A 72 5.68 8.36 -7.28
C ILE A 72 6.63 7.16 -7.38
N ASN A 73 7.93 7.46 -7.48
CA ASN A 73 9.00 6.47 -7.58
C ASN A 73 9.58 6.03 -6.23
N ASN A 74 9.35 6.80 -5.16
CA ASN A 74 9.81 6.45 -3.82
C ASN A 74 9.17 5.11 -3.39
N SER A 75 10.00 4.12 -3.09
CA SER A 75 9.54 2.76 -2.80
C SER A 75 8.73 2.64 -1.51
N GLU A 76 8.98 3.48 -0.51
CA GLU A 76 8.22 3.48 0.75
C GLU A 76 6.81 4.03 0.54
N ILE A 77 6.70 5.17 -0.15
CA ILE A 77 5.41 5.78 -0.50
C ILE A 77 4.61 4.84 -1.42
N ARG A 78 5.28 4.31 -2.45
CA ARG A 78 4.67 3.38 -3.40
C ARG A 78 4.18 2.11 -2.70
N PHE A 79 4.95 1.57 -1.76
CA PHE A 79 4.54 0.43 -0.96
C PHE A 79 3.26 0.72 -0.16
N CYS A 80 3.19 1.86 0.54
CA CYS A 80 1.99 2.24 1.29
C CYS A 80 0.77 2.38 0.36
N TRP A 81 0.94 3.03 -0.80
CA TRP A 81 -0.11 3.17 -1.81
C TRP A 81 -0.59 1.82 -2.36
N LEU A 82 0.32 0.90 -2.70
CA LEU A 82 -0.02 -0.44 -3.18
C LEU A 82 -0.82 -1.23 -2.14
N ARG A 83 -0.42 -1.16 -0.86
CA ARG A 83 -1.17 -1.81 0.22
C ARG A 83 -2.58 -1.22 0.38
N LEU A 84 -2.71 0.10 0.32
CA LEU A 84 -4.01 0.78 0.39
C LEU A 84 -4.94 0.28 -0.72
N GLY A 85 -4.44 0.18 -1.95
CA GLY A 85 -5.24 -0.30 -3.09
C GLY A 85 -5.68 -1.76 -2.93
N LEU A 86 -4.78 -2.64 -2.48
CA LEU A 86 -5.12 -4.05 -2.25
C LEU A 86 -6.17 -4.20 -1.15
N LEU A 87 -6.00 -3.46 -0.06
CA LEU A 87 -6.93 -3.45 1.08
C LEU A 87 -8.29 -2.84 0.71
N ALA A 88 -8.31 -1.84 -0.17
CA ALA A 88 -9.51 -1.25 -0.75
C ALA A 88 -10.17 -2.14 -1.83
N LYS A 89 -9.58 -3.31 -2.14
CA LYS A 89 -9.99 -4.23 -3.21
C LYS A 89 -10.12 -3.53 -4.58
N CYS A 90 -9.19 -2.61 -4.86
CA CYS A 90 -9.13 -1.94 -6.16
C CYS A 90 -8.34 -2.79 -7.16
N GLU A 91 -9.00 -3.26 -8.22
CA GLU A 91 -8.33 -4.13 -9.22
C GLU A 91 -7.25 -3.40 -10.02
N ASP A 92 -7.43 -2.10 -10.24
CA ASP A 92 -6.52 -1.26 -11.02
C ASP A 92 -5.11 -1.19 -10.42
N VAL A 93 -4.96 -1.50 -9.13
CA VAL A 93 -3.65 -1.53 -8.45
C VAL A 93 -2.87 -2.82 -8.72
N ILE A 94 -3.53 -3.91 -9.11
CA ILE A 94 -2.92 -5.25 -9.22
C ILE A 94 -1.74 -5.26 -10.20
N PRO A 95 -1.83 -4.67 -11.41
CA PRO A 95 -0.68 -4.60 -12.33
C PRO A 95 0.53 -3.88 -11.71
N HIS A 96 0.29 -2.89 -10.86
CA HIS A 96 1.34 -2.10 -10.21
C HIS A 96 1.99 -2.88 -9.07
N VAL A 97 1.20 -3.68 -8.33
CA VAL A 97 1.70 -4.62 -7.32
C VAL A 97 2.61 -5.66 -7.97
N ILE A 98 2.17 -6.27 -9.07
CA ILE A 98 2.94 -7.28 -9.82
C ILE A 98 4.28 -6.69 -10.29
N LYS A 99 4.25 -5.54 -10.98
CA LYS A 99 5.46 -4.85 -11.46
C LYS A 99 6.41 -4.47 -10.32
N PHE A 100 5.88 -4.13 -9.14
CA PHE A 100 6.69 -3.79 -7.98
C PHE A 100 7.36 -5.02 -7.37
N LEU A 101 6.61 -6.12 -7.20
CA LEU A 101 7.12 -7.40 -6.68
C LEU A 101 8.12 -8.08 -7.63
N GLU A 102 8.03 -7.85 -8.93
CA GLU A 102 9.01 -8.31 -9.91
C GLU A 102 10.39 -7.65 -9.77
N LYS A 103 10.43 -6.42 -9.25
CA LYS A 103 11.67 -5.62 -9.12
C LYS A 103 12.27 -5.66 -7.72
N ILE A 104 11.44 -5.85 -6.69
CA ILE A 104 11.83 -5.67 -5.29
C ILE A 104 11.85 -7.02 -4.57
N GLY A 105 12.99 -7.36 -3.95
CA GLY A 105 13.16 -8.57 -3.13
C GLY A 105 13.12 -8.33 -1.62
N ARG A 106 12.94 -7.09 -1.16
CA ARG A 106 13.02 -6.74 0.26
C ARG A 106 11.78 -7.24 1.01
N MET A 107 11.98 -8.10 2.01
CA MET A 107 10.91 -8.73 2.79
C MET A 107 9.91 -7.75 3.42
N LYS A 108 10.36 -6.55 3.82
CA LYS A 108 9.51 -5.47 4.32
C LYS A 108 8.34 -5.16 3.38
N PHE A 109 8.57 -5.27 2.07
CA PHE A 109 7.57 -4.97 1.06
C PHE A 109 6.92 -6.22 0.49
N VAL A 110 7.74 -7.22 0.17
CA VAL A 110 7.29 -8.44 -0.52
C VAL A 110 6.25 -9.19 0.32
N ARG A 111 6.56 -9.43 1.60
CA ARG A 111 5.72 -10.28 2.45
C ARG A 111 4.33 -9.67 2.70
N PRO A 112 4.19 -8.38 3.08
CA PRO A 112 2.87 -7.78 3.25
C PRO A 112 2.06 -7.73 1.95
N LEU A 113 2.67 -7.40 0.80
CA LEU A 113 1.94 -7.33 -0.47
C LEU A 113 1.40 -8.69 -0.92
N PHE A 114 2.19 -9.77 -0.80
CA PHE A 114 1.70 -11.11 -1.10
C PHE A 114 0.56 -11.53 -0.16
N ARG A 115 0.65 -11.19 1.13
CA ARG A 115 -0.42 -11.47 2.11
C ARG A 115 -1.69 -10.71 1.80
N ASP A 116 -1.59 -9.42 1.53
CA ASP A 116 -2.76 -8.59 1.21
C ASP A 116 -3.45 -9.11 -0.05
N LEU A 117 -2.68 -9.47 -1.09
CA LEU A 117 -3.21 -10.06 -2.33
C LEU A 117 -3.84 -11.45 -2.11
N TYR A 118 -3.26 -12.28 -1.24
CA TYR A 118 -3.80 -13.60 -0.90
C TYR A 118 -5.04 -13.52 0.03
N ASN A 119 -5.11 -12.50 0.88
CA ASN A 119 -6.27 -12.30 1.74
C ASN A 119 -7.50 -11.82 0.93
N TRP A 120 -7.28 -11.22 -0.24
CA TRP A 120 -8.34 -10.98 -1.20
C TRP A 120 -8.72 -12.28 -1.91
N GLU A 121 -9.81 -12.89 -1.48
CA GLU A 121 -10.21 -14.26 -1.87
C GLU A 121 -10.25 -14.48 -3.38
N GLU A 122 -10.84 -13.54 -4.11
CA GLU A 122 -10.99 -13.58 -5.58
C GLU A 122 -9.64 -13.51 -6.32
N LYS A 123 -8.61 -12.91 -5.70
CA LYS A 123 -7.29 -12.71 -6.31
C LYS A 123 -6.22 -13.63 -5.72
N ARG A 124 -6.60 -14.58 -4.85
CA ARG A 124 -5.71 -15.66 -4.37
C ARG A 124 -4.98 -16.39 -5.50
N PRO A 125 -5.65 -16.80 -6.61
CA PRO A 125 -4.95 -17.46 -7.71
C PRO A 125 -3.86 -16.57 -8.31
N THR A 126 -4.10 -15.25 -8.39
CA THR A 126 -3.11 -14.29 -8.87
C THR A 126 -1.89 -14.23 -7.95
N ALA A 127 -2.08 -14.26 -6.63
CA ALA A 127 -0.97 -14.31 -5.66
C ALA A 127 -0.13 -15.58 -5.80
N ILE A 128 -0.79 -16.74 -5.92
CA ILE A 128 -0.12 -18.04 -6.06
C ILE A 128 0.65 -18.11 -7.38
N ASN A 129 0.01 -17.78 -8.51
CA ASN A 129 0.65 -17.78 -9.83
C ASN A 129 1.85 -16.81 -9.89
N LEU A 130 1.73 -15.64 -9.26
CA LEU A 130 2.82 -14.69 -9.17
C LEU A 130 3.97 -15.25 -8.33
N PHE A 131 3.67 -15.88 -7.19
CA PHE A 131 4.68 -16.51 -6.35
C PHE A 131 5.43 -17.61 -7.10
N GLU A 132 4.73 -18.54 -7.75
CA GLU A 132 5.36 -19.61 -8.54
C GLU A 132 6.27 -19.07 -9.65
N ARG A 133 5.84 -18.00 -10.34
CA ARG A 133 6.63 -17.35 -11.38
C ARG A 133 7.91 -16.70 -10.84
N LEU A 134 7.85 -16.09 -9.66
CA LEU A 134 8.98 -15.35 -9.07
C LEU A 134 9.84 -16.22 -8.16
N GLN A 135 9.30 -17.33 -7.65
CA GLN A 135 9.95 -18.24 -6.71
C GLN A 135 11.35 -18.65 -7.18
N PRO A 136 11.63 -19.00 -8.45
CA PRO A 136 12.99 -19.37 -8.88
C PRO A 136 14.04 -18.29 -8.59
N ARG A 137 13.68 -17.01 -8.74
CA ARG A 137 14.57 -15.85 -8.62
C ARG A 137 14.68 -15.30 -7.19
N MET A 138 13.78 -15.68 -6.29
CA MET A 138 13.78 -15.21 -4.91
C MET A 138 14.92 -15.83 -4.09
N MET A 139 15.34 -15.16 -3.00
CA MET A 139 16.24 -15.78 -2.02
C MET A 139 15.50 -16.87 -1.24
N HIS A 140 16.19 -17.93 -0.82
CA HIS A 140 15.60 -19.07 -0.10
C HIS A 140 14.72 -18.65 1.09
N VAL A 141 15.19 -17.70 1.92
CA VAL A 141 14.44 -17.19 3.08
C VAL A 141 13.11 -16.56 2.68
N VAL A 142 13.08 -15.84 1.55
CA VAL A 142 11.85 -15.21 1.02
C VAL A 142 10.87 -16.29 0.56
N LYS A 143 11.35 -17.28 -0.21
CA LYS A 143 10.53 -18.40 -0.69
C LYS A 143 9.88 -19.16 0.48
N TYR A 144 10.68 -19.51 1.48
CA TYR A 144 10.23 -20.23 2.66
C TYR A 144 9.19 -19.45 3.49
N ALA A 145 9.37 -18.15 3.66
CA ALA A 145 8.40 -17.33 4.37
C ALA A 145 7.08 -17.19 3.58
N LEU A 146 7.17 -16.96 2.27
CA LEU A 146 6.00 -16.79 1.42
C LEU A 146 5.23 -18.09 1.21
N SER A 147 5.90 -19.23 1.05
CA SER A 147 5.22 -20.53 0.89
C SER A 147 4.32 -20.85 2.08
N ARG A 148 4.79 -20.54 3.30
CA ARG A 148 4.00 -20.66 4.53
C ARG A 148 2.83 -19.67 4.58
N ASP A 149 3.06 -18.43 4.18
CA ASP A 149 2.02 -17.39 4.19
C ASP A 149 0.93 -17.68 3.15
N LEU A 150 1.30 -18.22 1.98
CA LEU A 150 0.40 -18.53 0.86
C LEU A 150 -0.16 -19.97 0.92
N ARG A 151 0.28 -20.78 1.88
CA ARG A 151 -0.09 -22.20 2.04
C ARG A 151 0.21 -23.05 0.80
N VAL A 152 1.38 -22.81 0.20
CA VAL A 152 1.89 -23.53 -0.99
C VAL A 152 3.06 -24.42 -0.56
N GLU A 153 3.10 -25.66 -1.05
CA GLU A 153 4.24 -26.55 -0.82
C GLU A 153 5.43 -26.15 -1.70
N LEU A 154 6.62 -26.06 -1.11
CA LEU A 154 7.85 -25.85 -1.87
C LEU A 154 8.26 -27.18 -2.50
N LYS A 155 8.31 -27.23 -3.82
CA LYS A 155 8.96 -28.29 -4.58
C LYS A 155 10.46 -28.07 -4.64
#